data_AF-Q5DCU1-F1
#
_entry.id   AF-Q5DCU1-F1
#
_cell.length_a   1.000
_cell.length_b   1.000
_cell.length_c   1.000
_cell.angle_alpha   90.00
_cell.angle_beta   90.00
_cell.angle_gamma   90.00
#
_symmetry.space_group_name_H-M   'P 1'
#
loop_
_entity.id
_entity.type
_entity.pdbx_description
1 polymer ?
#
loop_
_entity_poly.entity_id
_entity_poly.type
_entity_poly.pdbx_seq_one_letter_code
_entity_poly.pdbx_strand_id
1 'polypeptide(L)'
;MYQFKNCDKPGQRKFKQTKGYYPFDYVEVMACPNGCLNGGGQIKEILTQTSELYKSLLVCDPMSNDLVQDLYELIKSKDPDLKCLYTTYKTVPKIEIINPSALKW
;
A
#
# COMPACT_ATOMS: atom_id res chain seq x y z
N MET A 1 6.45 -3.26 -10.04
CA MET A 1 5.12 -3.12 -9.39
C MET A 1 4.32 -4.41 -9.62
N TYR A 2 4.13 -5.22 -8.58
CA TYR A 2 3.23 -6.37 -8.66
C TYR A 2 1.82 -5.90 -8.36
N GLN A 3 0.87 -6.25 -9.24
CA GLN A 3 -0.53 -5.89 -9.09
C GLN A 3 -1.34 -7.13 -8.77
N PHE A 4 -2.23 -7.02 -7.77
CA PHE A 4 -3.29 -8.00 -7.57
C PHE A 4 -4.24 -7.92 -8.78
N LYS A 5 -4.33 -9.00 -9.54
CA LYS A 5 -5.25 -9.07 -10.68
C LYS A 5 -6.63 -9.45 -10.17
N ASN A 6 -7.67 -8.71 -10.58
CA ASN A 6 -9.06 -9.14 -10.40
C ASN A 6 -9.24 -10.51 -11.08
N CYS A 7 -9.76 -11.46 -10.31
CA CYS A 7 -10.03 -12.82 -10.79
C CYS A 7 -11.48 -12.88 -11.29
N ASP A 8 -11.76 -12.24 -12.43
CA ASP A 8 -13.12 -12.18 -12.98
C ASP A 8 -13.53 -13.45 -13.76
N LYS A 9 -12.81 -14.57 -13.59
CA LYS A 9 -13.12 -15.85 -14.24
C LYS A 9 -13.02 -17.02 -13.26
N PRO A 10 -14.16 -17.54 -12.74
CA PRO A 10 -14.16 -18.71 -11.87
C PRO A 10 -13.84 -19.94 -12.73
N GLY A 11 -12.59 -20.41 -12.71
CA GLY A 11 -12.27 -21.74 -13.25
C GLY A 11 -10.87 -21.94 -13.81
N GLN A 12 -10.06 -20.93 -14.06
CA GLN A 12 -8.73 -21.15 -14.63
C GLN A 12 -7.68 -20.21 -14.07
N ARG A 13 -6.99 -20.69 -13.03
CA ARG A 13 -5.53 -20.69 -12.94
C ARG A 13 -5.14 -21.45 -11.68
N LYS A 14 -4.67 -22.68 -11.85
CA LYS A 14 -3.71 -23.23 -10.89
C LYS A 14 -2.53 -22.24 -10.93
N PHE A 15 -2.32 -21.49 -9.85
CA PHE A 15 -1.07 -20.74 -9.68
C PHE A 15 0.01 -21.80 -9.54
N LYS A 16 0.53 -22.27 -10.68
CA LYS A 16 1.78 -23.00 -10.72
C LYS A 16 2.79 -21.95 -10.28
N GLN A 17 3.22 -22.00 -9.02
CA GLN A 17 4.40 -21.28 -8.57
C GLN A 17 5.57 -21.85 -9.37
N THR A 18 5.74 -21.41 -10.60
CA THR A 18 7.04 -21.46 -11.26
C THR A 18 7.95 -20.67 -10.33
N LYS A 19 8.92 -21.34 -9.71
CA LYS A 19 10.02 -20.71 -8.95
C LYS A 19 10.78 -19.83 -9.94
N GLY A 20 10.24 -18.64 -10.20
CA GLY A 20 10.93 -17.57 -10.90
C GLY A 20 11.94 -16.99 -9.92
N TYR A 21 13.20 -16.91 -10.36
CA TYR A 21 14.18 -16.08 -9.68
C TYR A 21 13.77 -14.63 -9.87
N TYR A 22 13.53 -13.91 -8.77
CA TYR A 22 13.17 -12.50 -8.78
C TYR A 22 14.27 -11.73 -8.05
N PRO A 23 15.18 -11.05 -8.78
CA PRO A 23 16.33 -10.35 -8.19
C PRO A 23 15.91 -8.98 -7.63
N PHE A 24 15.10 -8.98 -6.58
CA PHE A 24 14.67 -7.74 -5.91
C PHE A 24 15.03 -7.77 -4.43
N ASP A 25 15.67 -6.71 -3.95
CA ASP A 25 15.98 -6.52 -2.52
C ASP A 25 14.79 -5.92 -1.75
N TYR A 26 13.96 -5.15 -2.45
CA TYR A 26 12.79 -4.48 -1.89
C TYR A 26 11.60 -4.58 -2.83
N VAL A 27 10.42 -4.85 -2.26
CA VAL A 27 9.16 -4.98 -3.01
C VAL A 27 8.08 -4.16 -2.32
N GLU A 28 7.58 -3.15 -3.03
CA GLU A 28 6.39 -2.40 -2.65
C GLU A 28 5.15 -2.97 -3.37
N VAL A 29 4.08 -3.19 -2.62
CA VAL A 29 2.84 -3.80 -3.11
C VAL A 29 1.67 -2.84 -2.90
N MET A 30 0.94 -2.56 -3.97
CA MET A 30 -0.24 -1.70 -3.96
C MET A 30 -1.50 -2.52 -4.28
N ALA A 31 -2.61 -2.20 -3.62
CA ALA A 31 -3.90 -2.85 -3.89
C ALA A 31 -4.50 -2.36 -5.23
N CYS A 32 -4.45 -1.05 -5.49
CA CYS A 32 -5.03 -0.46 -6.69
C CYS A 32 -4.03 -0.41 -7.84
N PRO A 33 -4.46 -0.66 -9.10
CA PRO A 33 -3.62 -0.41 -10.26
C PRO A 33 -3.32 1.08 -10.34
N ASN A 34 -2.07 1.43 -10.63
CA ASN A 34 -1.56 2.81 -10.68
C ASN A 34 -1.57 3.55 -9.32
N GLY A 35 -1.66 2.84 -8.20
CA GLY A 35 -1.52 3.42 -6.86
C GLY A 35 -2.77 4.14 -6.35
N CYS A 36 -2.62 4.91 -5.28
CA CYS A 36 -3.72 5.49 -4.51
C CYS A 36 -4.56 6.52 -5.27
N LEU A 37 -3.97 7.24 -6.22
CA LEU A 37 -4.68 8.24 -7.04
C LEU A 37 -5.78 7.62 -7.89
N ASN A 38 -5.71 6.32 -8.19
CA ASN A 38 -6.74 5.58 -8.92
C ASN A 38 -7.51 4.60 -8.00
N GLY A 39 -7.60 4.95 -6.71
CA GLY A 39 -8.36 4.17 -5.73
C GLY A 39 -9.87 4.21 -6.00
N GLY A 40 -10.59 3.17 -5.57
CA GLY A 40 -12.02 3.02 -5.83
C GLY A 40 -12.93 4.12 -5.24
N GLY A 41 -12.42 4.95 -4.33
CA GLY A 41 -13.13 6.08 -3.73
C GLY A 41 -12.86 7.44 -4.37
N GLN A 42 -12.09 7.52 -5.45
CA GLN A 42 -11.73 8.79 -6.10
C GLN A 42 -12.79 9.27 -7.10
N ILE A 43 -12.90 10.59 -7.26
CA ILE A 43 -13.78 11.23 -8.26
C ILE A 43 -13.11 11.11 -9.64
N LYS A 44 -13.78 10.45 -10.59
CA LYS A 44 -13.17 10.07 -11.88
C LYS A 44 -12.90 11.26 -12.78
N GLU A 45 -13.75 12.27 -12.71
CA GLU A 45 -13.77 13.43 -13.60
C GLU A 45 -12.53 14.32 -13.43
N ILE A 46 -11.89 14.28 -12.25
CA ILE A 46 -10.74 15.13 -11.92
C ILE A 46 -9.41 14.37 -11.89
N LEU A 47 -9.41 13.05 -12.13
CA LEU A 47 -8.22 12.20 -11.96
C LEU A 47 -7.01 12.70 -12.75
N THR A 48 -7.21 13.13 -13.99
CA THR A 48 -6.14 13.65 -14.84
C THR A 48 -5.51 14.89 -14.22
N GLN A 49 -6.34 15.86 -13.81
CA GLN A 49 -5.88 17.11 -13.19
C GLN A 49 -5.16 16.85 -11.86
N THR A 50 -5.71 15.96 -11.02
CA THR A 50 -5.08 15.57 -9.75
C THR A 50 -3.74 14.88 -9.99
N SER A 51 -3.64 14.01 -11.00
CA SER A 51 -2.38 13.34 -11.35
C SER A 51 -1.32 14.33 -11.83
N GLU A 52 -1.71 15.29 -12.67
CA GLU A 52 -0.81 16.34 -13.17
C GLU A 52 -0.32 17.24 -12.04
N LEU A 53 -1.22 17.68 -11.16
CA LEU A 53 -0.86 18.47 -9.98
C LEU A 53 0.07 17.69 -9.05
N TYR A 54 -0.21 16.42 -8.77
CA TYR A 54 0.66 15.62 -7.91
C TYR A 54 2.07 15.47 -8.50
N LYS A 55 2.18 15.27 -9.82
CA LYS A 55 3.47 15.14 -10.52
C LYS A 55 4.26 16.44 -10.58
N SER A 56 3.60 17.59 -10.46
CA SER A 56 4.29 18.89 -10.47
C SER A 56 4.83 19.30 -9.10
N LEU A 57 4.46 18.58 -8.04
CA LEU A 57 4.99 18.83 -6.69
C LEU A 57 6.48 18.51 -6.62
N LEU A 58 7.21 19.32 -5.87
CA LEU A 58 8.62 19.07 -5.59
C LEU A 58 8.76 17.86 -4.68
N VAL A 59 9.78 17.05 -4.96
CA VAL A 59 10.20 16.00 -4.04
C VAL A 59 11.02 16.65 -2.94
N CYS A 60 10.64 16.42 -1.69
CA CYS A 60 11.35 16.90 -0.51
C CYS A 60 11.73 15.72 0.37
N ASP A 61 12.90 15.81 1.01
CA ASP A 61 13.27 14.91 2.09
C ASP A 61 12.40 15.25 3.31
N PRO A 62 11.58 14.32 3.84
CA PRO A 62 10.78 14.59 5.03
C PRO A 62 11.62 15.08 6.22
N MET A 63 12.87 14.61 6.32
CA MET A 63 13.77 14.98 7.42
C MET A 63 14.40 16.36 7.24
N SER A 64 14.25 17.02 6.09
CA SER A 64 14.71 18.42 5.94
C SER A 64 13.73 19.44 6.54
N ASN A 65 12.58 19.00 7.04
CA ASN A 65 11.57 19.86 7.65
C ASN A 65 11.72 19.88 9.17
N ASP A 66 12.03 21.04 9.74
CA ASP A 66 12.24 21.22 11.18
C ASP A 66 11.03 20.74 12.01
N LEU A 67 9.79 20.96 11.54
CA LEU A 67 8.60 20.50 12.23
C LEU A 67 8.51 18.96 12.29
N VAL A 68 8.98 18.28 11.25
CA VAL A 68 9.01 16.80 11.22
C VAL A 68 10.07 16.28 12.17
N GLN A 69 11.25 16.92 12.23
CA GLN A 69 12.30 16.58 13.18
C GLN A 69 11.83 16.78 14.63
N ASP A 70 11.24 17.93 14.94
CA ASP A 70 10.71 18.24 16.27
C ASP A 70 9.63 17.24 16.70
N LEU A 71 8.72 16.89 15.80
CA LEU A 71 7.70 15.88 16.06
C LEU A 71 8.33 14.51 16.32
N TYR A 72 9.34 14.13 15.52
CA TYR A 72 10.02 12.86 15.68
C TYR A 72 10.74 12.76 17.04
N GLU A 73 11.48 13.80 17.44
CA GLU A 73 12.15 13.85 18.75
C GLU A 73 11.14 13.88 19.91
N LEU A 74 10.01 14.58 19.74
CA LEU A 74 8.93 14.53 20.72
C LEU A 74 8.37 13.11 20.89
N ILE A 75 8.11 12.39 19.79
CA ILE A 75 7.62 11.00 19.86
C ILE A 75 8.67 10.12 20.53
N LYS A 76 9.93 10.23 20.11
CA LYS A 76 11.06 9.46 20.66
C LYS A 76 11.31 9.72 22.14
N SER A 77 11.09 10.96 22.61
CA SER A 77 11.20 11.30 24.04
C SER A 77 10.18 10.57 24.91
N LYS A 78 9.01 10.23 24.35
CA LYS A 78 7.92 9.52 25.04
C LYS A 78 7.97 8.01 24.81
N ASP A 79 8.47 7.60 23.65
CA ASP A 79 8.59 6.21 23.20
C ASP A 79 9.94 6.03 22.51
N PRO A 80 11.02 5.77 23.27
CA PRO A 80 12.39 5.68 22.73
C PRO A 80 12.56 4.60 21.66
N ASP A 81 11.77 3.54 21.72
CA ASP A 81 11.76 2.43 20.77
C ASP A 81 10.82 2.70 19.57
N LEU A 82 10.10 3.83 19.57
CA LEU A 82 9.14 4.24 18.54
C LEU A 82 8.05 3.20 18.25
N LYS A 83 7.73 2.35 19.23
CA LYS A 83 6.72 1.27 19.11
C LYS A 83 5.38 1.77 18.58
N CYS A 84 4.98 2.99 18.90
CA CYS A 84 3.74 3.60 18.42
C CYS A 84 3.70 3.84 16.90
N LEU A 85 4.85 3.83 16.20
CA LEU A 85 4.95 3.97 14.75
C LEU A 85 5.04 2.61 14.02
N TYR A 86 5.17 1.52 14.76
CA TYR A 86 5.25 0.18 14.20
C TYR A 86 3.98 -0.63 14.48
N THR A 87 3.76 -1.64 13.65
CA THR A 87 2.68 -2.61 13.85
C THR A 87 3.16 -4.01 13.52
N THR A 88 2.36 -5.01 13.88
CA THR A 88 2.65 -6.42 13.60
C THR A 88 1.51 -7.06 12.82
N TYR A 89 1.85 -8.10 12.06
CA TYR A 89 0.89 -8.90 11.33
C TYR A 89 0.70 -10.24 12.02
N LYS A 90 -0.52 -10.77 11.98
CA LYS A 90 -0.82 -12.13 12.42
C LYS A 90 -1.27 -12.96 11.24
N THR A 91 -0.88 -14.23 11.23
CA THR A 91 -1.40 -15.19 10.26
C THR A 91 -2.90 -15.33 10.44
N VAL A 92 -3.65 -15.11 9.36
CA VAL A 92 -5.08 -15.38 9.31
C VAL A 92 -5.26 -16.73 8.61
N PRO A 93 -6.03 -17.67 9.17
CA PRO A 93 -6.33 -18.92 8.47
C PRO A 93 -6.96 -18.60 7.12
N LYS A 94 -6.66 -19.42 6.12
CA LYS A 94 -7.24 -19.26 4.79
C LYS A 94 -8.75 -19.52 4.89
N ILE A 95 -9.52 -18.45 5.04
CA ILE A 95 -10.97 -18.50 4.93
C ILE A 95 -11.26 -18.63 3.43
N GLU A 96 -11.98 -19.67 3.03
CA GLU A 96 -12.53 -19.75 1.67
C GLU A 96 -13.66 -18.72 1.57
N ILE A 97 -13.26 -17.48 1.28
CA ILE A 97 -14.17 -16.37 1.13
C ILE A 97 -14.87 -16.54 -0.22
N ILE A 98 -16.04 -17.18 -0.20
CA ILE A 98 -16.92 -17.34 -1.36
C ILE A 98 -17.47 -15.95 -1.80
N ASN A 99 -17.50 -14.98 -0.88
CA ASN A 99 -17.90 -13.60 -1.16
C ASN A 99 -17.12 -12.59 -0.28
N PRO A 100 -16.23 -11.75 -0.85
CA PRO A 100 -15.49 -10.71 -0.13
C PRO A 100 -16.37 -9.71 0.61
N SER A 101 -17.61 -9.50 0.14
CA SER A 101 -18.60 -8.60 0.75
C SER A 101 -19.24 -9.17 2.03
N ALA A 102 -19.03 -10.47 2.34
CA ALA A 102 -19.60 -11.12 3.52
C ALA A 102 -18.71 -11.00 4.78
N LEU A 103 -17.51 -10.44 4.65
CA LEU A 103 -16.65 -10.15 5.80
C LEU A 103 -17.25 -9.00 6.61
N LYS A 104 -17.83 -9.32 7.76
CA LYS A 104 -18.09 -8.33 8.81
C LYS A 104 -16.77 -8.10 9.55
N TRP A 105 -16.28 -6.87 9.51
CA TRP A 105 -15.14 -6.38 10.28
C TRP A 105 -15.52 -6.23 11.76
#